data_AF-A0A3D3PTB8-F1
#
_entry.id   AF-A0A3D3PTB8-F1
#
_cell.length_a   1.000
_cell.length_b   1.000
_cell.length_c   1.000
_cell.angle_alpha   90.00
_cell.angle_beta   90.00
_cell.angle_gamma   90.00
#
_symmetry.space_group_name_H-M   'P 1'
#
loop_
_entity.id
_entity.type
_entity.pdbx_description
1 polymer ?
#
loop_
_entity_poly.entity_id
_entity_poly.type
_entity_poly.pdbx_seq_one_letter_code
_entity_poly.pdbx_strand_id
1 'polypeptide(L)'
;LAFVNKMDRVGADFLRVHQQIRERLKGNPIPVQIPVGAEDNFHGVVDLIKMKAIMWDDASQGVKFEYIEIPAALQEMAKEWHGRMIEAASEA
;
A
#
# COMPACT_ATOMS: atom_id res chain seq x y z
N LEU A 1 14.22 3.64 2.64
CA LEU A 1 12.78 3.57 2.97
C LEU A 1 12.06 4.76 2.36
N ALA A 2 10.90 4.57 1.73
CA ALA A 2 10.08 5.65 1.18
C ALA A 2 8.68 5.62 1.81
N PHE A 3 8.11 6.79 2.08
CA PHE A 3 6.76 6.93 2.61
C PHE A 3 5.96 7.83 1.67
N VAL A 4 4.94 7.26 1.02
CA VAL A 4 4.01 8.01 0.17
C VAL A 4 2.93 8.59 1.06
N ASN A 5 3.06 9.89 1.37
CA ASN A 5 2.16 10.60 2.28
C ASN A 5 0.98 11.24 1.52
N LYS A 6 -0.05 11.68 2.27
CA LYS A 6 -1.21 12.43 1.79
C LYS A 6 -2.12 11.63 0.86
N MET A 7 -2.31 10.36 1.16
CA MET A 7 -3.22 9.47 0.42
C MET A 7 -4.69 9.86 0.57
N ASP A 8 -5.01 10.71 1.56
CA ASP A 8 -6.30 11.33 1.84
C ASP A 8 -6.65 12.51 0.92
N ARG A 9 -5.73 12.97 0.06
CA ARG A 9 -5.96 14.16 -0.79
C ARG A 9 -6.47 13.81 -2.18
N VAL A 10 -7.26 14.72 -2.76
CA VAL A 10 -7.70 14.66 -4.16
C VAL A 10 -6.51 14.47 -5.10
N GLY A 11 -6.62 13.51 -6.02
CA GLY A 11 -5.59 13.12 -6.98
C GLY A 11 -4.49 12.23 -6.40
N ALA A 12 -4.66 11.70 -5.19
CA ALA A 12 -3.75 10.73 -4.60
C ALA A 12 -3.73 9.41 -5.41
N ASP A 13 -2.56 9.06 -5.92
CA ASP A 13 -2.34 7.85 -6.71
C ASP A 13 -0.99 7.24 -6.33
N PHE A 14 -1.05 6.13 -5.59
CA PHE A 14 0.13 5.42 -5.11
C PHE A 14 0.93 4.78 -6.24
N LEU A 15 0.27 4.19 -7.24
CA LEU A 15 0.93 3.50 -8.35
C LEU A 15 1.63 4.50 -9.26
N ARG A 16 1.06 5.69 -9.45
CA ARG A 16 1.74 6.79 -10.16
C ARG A 16 3.02 7.23 -9.44
N VAL A 17 3.00 7.33 -8.11
CA VAL A 17 4.22 7.67 -7.34
C VAL A 17 5.27 6.56 -7.46
N HIS A 18 4.85 5.29 -7.38
CA HIS A 18 5.73 4.13 -7.62
C HIS A 18 6.41 4.21 -8.99
N GLN A 19 5.64 4.50 -10.05
CA GLN A 19 6.16 4.66 -11.40
C GLN A 19 7.14 5.84 -11.49
N GLN A 20 6.82 6.98 -10.89
CA GLN A 20 7.71 8.15 -10.90
C GLN A 20 9.06 7.88 -10.23
N ILE A 21 9.09 7.11 -9.13
CA ILE A 21 10.35 6.73 -8.49
C ILE A 21 11.20 5.87 -9.45
N ARG A 22 10.58 4.93 -10.18
CA ARG A 22 11.28 4.12 -11.20
C ARG A 22 11.80 4.97 -12.35
N GLU A 23 10.95 5.83 -12.91
CA GLU A 23 11.26 6.55 -14.14
C GLU A 23 12.21 7.74 -13.93
N ARG A 24 11.98 8.50 -12.85
CA ARG A 24 12.68 9.77 -12.59
C ARG A 24 13.89 9.59 -11.69
N LEU A 25 13.76 8.80 -10.63
CA LEU A 25 14.84 8.56 -9.68
C LEU A 25 15.67 7.34 -10.03
N LYS A 26 15.27 6.57 -11.06
CA LYS A 26 15.93 5.34 -11.51
C LYS A 26 16.11 4.32 -10.37
N GLY A 27 15.23 4.37 -9.36
CA GLY A 27 15.24 3.43 -8.25
C GLY A 27 14.46 2.15 -8.57
N ASN A 28 14.66 1.12 -7.74
CA ASN A 28 13.83 -0.08 -7.73
C ASN A 28 12.93 -0.11 -6.47
N PRO A 29 11.87 0.73 -6.40
CA PRO A 29 10.96 0.73 -5.26
C PRO A 29 10.16 -0.56 -5.21
N ILE A 30 10.27 -1.27 -4.09
CA ILE A 30 9.48 -2.47 -3.79
C ILE A 30 8.39 -2.05 -2.79
N PRO A 31 7.10 -2.05 -3.19
CA PRO A 31 6.01 -1.82 -2.26
C PRO A 31 5.96 -2.91 -1.20
N VAL A 32 5.90 -2.51 0.08
CA VAL A 32 5.62 -3.41 1.22
C VAL A 32 4.17 -3.25 1.72
N GLN A 33 3.51 -2.19 1.26
CA GLN A 33 2.13 -1.84 1.57
C GLN A 33 1.45 -1.30 0.31
N ILE A 34 0.14 -1.50 0.21
CA ILE A 34 -0.71 -0.85 -0.80
C ILE A 34 -1.89 -0.18 -0.09
N PRO A 35 -2.35 1.00 -0.55
CA PRO A 35 -3.45 1.71 0.09
C PRO A 35 -4.79 0.98 -0.11
N VAL A 36 -5.65 1.05 0.90
CA VAL A 36 -7.06 0.67 0.81
C VAL A 36 -7.86 1.95 0.59
N GLY A 37 -8.37 2.12 -0.63
CA GLY A 37 -9.01 3.34 -1.07
C GLY A 37 -8.01 4.46 -1.41
N ALA A 38 -8.54 5.64 -1.71
CA ALA A 38 -7.80 6.85 -2.03
C ALA A 38 -8.67 8.07 -1.75
N GLU A 39 -8.04 9.23 -1.60
CA GLU A 39 -8.73 10.49 -1.30
C GLU A 39 -9.57 10.35 -0.02
N ASP A 40 -10.80 10.86 -0.01
CA ASP A 40 -11.71 10.76 1.13
C ASP A 40 -12.06 9.31 1.52
N ASN A 41 -11.82 8.34 0.62
CA ASN A 41 -12.04 6.91 0.88
C ASN A 41 -10.78 6.17 1.38
N PHE A 42 -9.70 6.89 1.69
CA PHE A 42 -8.49 6.29 2.23
C PHE A 42 -8.65 5.96 3.71
N HIS A 43 -8.84 4.68 4.03
CA HIS A 43 -9.14 4.23 5.40
C HIS A 43 -8.18 3.14 5.91
N GLY A 44 -7.17 2.78 5.13
CA GLY A 44 -6.31 1.65 5.48
C GLY A 44 -5.18 1.40 4.51
N VAL A 45 -4.39 0.38 4.84
CA VAL A 45 -3.36 -0.18 3.96
C VAL A 45 -3.40 -1.71 4.05
N VAL A 46 -3.11 -2.39 2.95
CA VAL A 46 -2.78 -3.82 2.98
C VAL A 46 -1.30 -3.95 3.33
N ASP A 47 -1.03 -4.70 4.39
CA ASP A 47 0.31 -5.20 4.71
C ASP A 47 0.59 -6.43 3.84
N LEU A 48 1.50 -6.28 2.88
CA LEU A 48 1.87 -7.36 1.96
C LEU A 48 2.72 -8.43 2.66
N ILE A 49 3.39 -8.13 3.76
CA ILE A 49 4.21 -9.13 4.47
C ILE A 49 3.29 -10.10 5.22
N LYS A 50 2.27 -9.57 5.90
CA LYS A 50 1.28 -10.37 6.64
C LYS A 50 0.12 -10.86 5.79
N MET A 51 -0.03 -10.32 4.58
CA MET A 51 -1.17 -10.54 3.69
C MET A 51 -2.51 -10.28 4.40
N LYS A 52 -2.60 -9.13 5.08
CA LYS A 52 -3.80 -8.65 5.77
C LYS A 52 -4.02 -7.16 5.53
N ALA A 53 -5.27 -6.73 5.55
CA ALA A 53 -5.60 -5.31 5.54
C ALA A 53 -5.60 -4.75 6.97
N ILE A 54 -4.97 -3.59 7.13
CA ILE A 54 -4.97 -2.78 8.32
C ILE A 54 -5.97 -1.66 8.06
N MET A 55 -7.08 -1.66 8.80
CA MET A 55 -8.09 -0.60 8.72
C MET A 55 -7.99 0.25 9.98
N TRP A 56 -7.98 1.58 9.81
CA TRP A 56 -7.97 2.51 10.92
C TRP A 56 -9.39 2.87 11.33
N ASP A 57 -9.59 3.04 12.64
CA ASP A 57 -10.82 3.61 13.17
C ASP A 57 -10.72 5.14 13.15
N ASP A 58 -11.51 5.78 12.29
CA ASP A 58 -11.59 7.24 12.14
C ASP A 58 -11.92 7.93 13.46
N ALA A 59 -12.75 7.30 14.33
CA ALA A 59 -13.12 7.87 15.62
C ALA A 59 -11.93 7.94 16.59
N SER A 60 -10.93 7.10 16.41
CA SER A 60 -9.73 7.03 17.24
C SER A 60 -8.58 7.89 16.72
N GLN A 61 -8.76 8.65 15.63
CA GLN A 61 -7.69 9.32 14.89
C GLN A 61 -6.53 8.36 14.53
N GLY A 62 -6.87 7.10 14.20
CA GLY A 62 -5.90 6.08 13.80
C GLY A 62 -5.07 5.47 14.94
N VAL A 63 -5.38 5.75 16.22
CA VAL A 63 -4.72 5.09 17.36
C VAL A 63 -5.12 3.63 17.45
N LYS A 64 -6.38 3.32 17.10
CA LYS A 64 -6.87 1.94 16.98
C LYS A 64 -6.88 1.53 15.52
N PHE A 65 -6.43 0.31 15.28
CA PHE A 65 -6.50 -0.34 13.99
C PHE A 65 -6.86 -1.80 14.18
N GLU A 66 -7.45 -2.38 13.14
CA GLU A 66 -7.81 -3.79 13.10
C GLU A 66 -7.18 -4.47 11.89
N TYR A 67 -6.73 -5.71 12.09
CA TYR A 67 -6.36 -6.59 11.00
C TYR A 67 -7.60 -7.32 10.51
N ILE A 68 -7.97 -7.05 9.27
CA ILE A 68 -9.06 -7.74 8.59
C ILE A 68 -8.53 -8.51 7.37
N GLU A 69 -9.41 -9.29 6.76
CA GLU A 69 -9.12 -9.89 5.46
C GLU A 69 -8.96 -8.80 4.39
N ILE A 70 -8.09 -9.05 3.42
CA ILE A 70 -7.87 -8.13 2.31
C ILE A 70 -9.19 -8.02 1.52
N PRO A 71 -9.70 -6.79 1.26
CA PRO A 71 -10.90 -6.61 0.46
C PRO A 71 -10.78 -7.32 -0.89
N ALA A 72 -11.84 -7.99 -1.34
CA ALA A 72 -11.82 -8.81 -2.55
C ALA A 72 -11.30 -8.05 -3.79
N ALA A 73 -11.64 -6.77 -3.92
CA ALA A 73 -11.18 -5.89 -5.00
C ALA A 73 -9.66 -5.70 -5.04
N LEU A 74 -8.97 -5.83 -3.90
CA LEU A 74 -7.53 -5.65 -3.76
C LEU A 74 -6.77 -6.98 -3.68
N GLN A 75 -7.46 -8.12 -3.59
CA GLN A 75 -6.84 -9.40 -3.28
C GLN A 75 -5.89 -9.87 -4.38
N GLU A 76 -6.28 -9.75 -5.64
CA GLU A 76 -5.41 -10.11 -6.77
C GLU A 76 -4.21 -9.18 -6.88
N MET A 77 -4.41 -7.86 -6.74
CA MET A 77 -3.32 -6.89 -6.72
C MET A 77 -2.37 -7.14 -5.54
N ALA A 78 -2.89 -7.46 -4.36
CA ALA A 78 -2.06 -7.79 -3.19
C ALA A 78 -1.21 -9.03 -3.43
N LYS A 79 -1.77 -10.10 -4.00
CA LYS A 79 -1.02 -11.31 -4.36
C LYS A 79 0.08 -11.01 -5.37
N GLU A 80 -0.22 -10.23 -6.40
CA GLU A 80 0.76 -9.84 -7.42
C GLU A 80 1.93 -9.06 -6.81
N TRP A 81 1.64 -8.02 -6.03
CA TRP A 81 2.69 -7.23 -5.39
C TRP A 81 3.44 -8.00 -4.31
N HIS A 82 2.78 -8.90 -3.58
CA HIS A 82 3.44 -9.81 -2.65
C HIS A 82 4.43 -10.71 -3.38
N GLY A 83 4.03 -11.35 -4.48
CA GLY A 83 4.92 -12.20 -5.29
C GLY A 83 6.16 -11.44 -5.75
N ARG A 84 5.96 -10.25 -6.35
CA ARG A 84 7.05 -9.36 -6.76
C ARG A 84 7.97 -8.95 -5.60
N MET A 85 7.40 -8.68 -4.43
CA MET A 85 8.15 -8.33 -3.23
C MET A 85 9.02 -9.50 -2.75
N ILE A 86 8.49 -10.72 -2.75
CA ILE A 86 9.22 -11.93 -2.36
C ILE A 86 10.34 -12.25 -3.35
N GLU A 87 10.07 -12.14 -4.65
CA GLU A 87 11.10 -12.30 -5.70
C GLU A 87 12.25 -11.30 -5.49
N ALA A 88 11.93 -10.01 -5.32
CA ALA A 88 12.94 -8.99 -5.08
C ALA A 88 13.71 -9.20 -3.76
N ALA A 89 13.08 -9.76 -2.73
CA ALA A 89 13.74 -10.11 -1.48
C ALA A 89 14.67 -11.34 -1.62
N SER A 90 14.39 -12.24 -2.57
CA SER A 90 15.22 -13.41 -2.85
C SER A 90 16.45 -13.08 -3.70
N GLU A 91 16.43 -11.98 -4.45
CA GLU A 91 17.55 -11.53 -5.31
C GLU A 91 18.55 -10.61 -4.58
N ALA A 92 18.23 -10.20 -3.34
CA ALA A 92 19.04 -9.30 -2.51
C ALA A 92 19.94 -10.06 -1.52
#